data_AF-A0A560DYD6-F1
#
_entry.id   AF-A0A560DYD6-F1
#
_cell.length_a   1.000
_cell.length_b   1.000
_cell.length_c   1.000
_cell.angle_alpha   90.00
_cell.angle_beta   90.00
_cell.angle_gamma   90.00
#
_symmetry.space_group_name_H-M   'P 1'
#
loop_
_entity.id
_entity.type
_entity.pdbx_description
1 polymer ?
#
loop_
_entity_poly.entity_id
_entity_poly.type
_entity_poly.pdbx_seq_one_letter_code
_entity_poly.pdbx_strand_id
1 'polypeptide(L)'
;MKFAGMVCLLVSVAAAGSAAAADPFYIGSWIFTSAVVAPWGDRQRKPDDSERLRLMGKAVVFKGREIAGPRPFACARPQYKVTDYGPDMIFQGAFDEMQRVDKKADPKALAASLGFAGVPIKTLETGCEIDVHFVDDTTAEVGLNNYVYTLKKR
;
A
#
# COMPACT_ATOMS: atom_id res chain seq x y z
N MET A 1 66.06 -7.15 40.39
CA MET A 1 64.92 -8.09 40.52
C MET A 1 63.98 -7.83 39.37
N LYS A 2 63.62 -8.88 38.62
CA LYS A 2 62.80 -8.85 37.40
C LYS A 2 61.33 -9.04 37.78
N PHE A 3 60.41 -8.21 37.29
CA PHE A 3 58.98 -8.52 37.30
C PHE A 3 58.54 -8.80 35.87
N ALA A 4 57.99 -10.00 35.68
CA ALA A 4 57.55 -10.56 34.42
C ALA A 4 56.04 -10.81 34.47
N GLY A 5 55.40 -10.70 33.31
CA GLY A 5 54.11 -11.31 32.98
C GLY A 5 52.88 -10.48 33.37
N MET A 6 51.78 -10.45 32.61
CA MET A 6 51.37 -11.23 31.44
C MET A 6 50.11 -10.53 30.91
N VAL A 7 50.13 -10.03 29.66
CA VAL A 7 48.96 -9.41 29.03
C VAL A 7 48.16 -10.51 28.35
N CYS A 8 46.96 -10.80 28.86
CA CYS A 8 46.02 -11.73 28.25
C CYS A 8 45.14 -10.95 27.26
N LEU A 9 45.46 -11.05 25.96
CA LEU A 9 44.66 -10.50 24.87
C LEU A 9 43.54 -11.51 24.52
N LEU A 10 42.33 -11.25 25.02
CA LEU A 10 41.13 -11.96 24.60
C LEU A 10 40.68 -11.42 23.23
N VAL A 11 40.88 -12.23 22.19
CA VAL A 11 40.35 -11.96 20.84
C VAL A 11 38.93 -12.53 20.77
N SER A 12 37.93 -11.67 20.92
CA SER A 12 36.53 -12.03 20.68
C SER A 12 36.25 -11.98 19.18
N VAL A 13 36.16 -13.15 18.53
CA VAL A 13 35.67 -13.27 17.16
C VAL A 13 34.15 -13.15 17.18
N ALA A 14 33.63 -11.95 16.93
CA ALA A 14 32.21 -11.74 16.70
C ALA A 14 31.85 -12.23 15.29
N ALA A 15 31.18 -13.37 15.20
CA ALA A 15 30.55 -13.83 13.96
C ALA A 15 29.35 -12.91 13.66
N ALA A 16 29.57 -11.89 12.83
CA ALA A 16 28.50 -11.05 12.30
C ALA A 16 27.73 -11.85 11.24
N GLY A 17 26.67 -12.55 11.67
CA GLY A 17 25.71 -13.12 10.74
C GLY A 17 25.05 -11.99 9.94
N SER A 18 25.15 -12.04 8.61
CA SER A 18 24.41 -11.14 7.73
C SER A 18 22.92 -11.46 7.85
N ALA A 19 22.20 -10.74 8.71
CA ALA A 19 20.74 -10.77 8.71
C ALA A 19 20.29 -10.20 7.35
N ALA A 20 19.83 -11.06 6.45
CA ALA A 20 19.15 -10.61 5.24
C ALA A 20 17.93 -9.80 5.69
N ALA A 21 17.91 -8.51 5.35
CA ALA A 21 16.74 -7.69 5.59
C ALA A 21 15.56 -8.31 4.83
N ALA A 22 14.47 -8.59 5.53
CA ALA A 22 13.24 -9.03 4.89
C ALA A 22 12.81 -7.97 3.87
N ASP A 23 12.32 -8.41 2.72
CA ASP A 23 11.74 -7.49 1.74
C ASP A 23 10.61 -6.68 2.39
N PRO A 24 10.41 -5.41 2.01
CA PRO A 24 9.28 -4.63 2.47
C PRO A 24 7.96 -5.38 2.24
N PHE A 25 7.02 -5.27 3.19
CA PHE A 25 5.78 -6.06 3.20
C PHE A 25 4.94 -5.95 1.92
N TYR A 26 5.06 -4.85 1.17
CA TYR A 26 4.33 -4.60 -0.07
C TYR A 26 4.97 -5.26 -1.30
N ILE A 27 6.24 -5.68 -1.23
CA ILE A 27 6.91 -6.37 -2.35
C ILE A 27 6.23 -7.71 -2.61
N GLY A 28 6.10 -8.05 -3.90
CA GLY A 28 5.50 -9.28 -4.37
C GLY A 28 4.33 -9.06 -5.32
N SER A 29 3.58 -10.14 -5.57
CA SER A 29 2.45 -10.14 -6.50
C SER A 29 1.13 -9.92 -5.77
N TRP A 30 0.33 -9.00 -6.30
CA TRP A 30 -0.97 -8.63 -5.78
C TRP A 30 -2.02 -8.74 -6.89
N ILE A 31 -3.10 -9.46 -6.64
CA ILE A 31 -4.12 -9.79 -7.64
C ILE A 31 -5.36 -8.94 -7.41
N PHE A 32 -5.87 -8.31 -8.48
CA PHE A 32 -7.21 -7.70 -8.46
C PHE A 32 -8.27 -8.77 -8.29
N THR A 33 -8.95 -8.79 -7.14
CA THR A 33 -9.93 -9.83 -6.79
C THR A 33 -11.36 -9.35 -6.81
N SER A 34 -11.58 -8.08 -6.47
CA SER A 34 -12.89 -7.43 -6.50
C SER A 34 -12.76 -5.96 -6.82
N ALA A 35 -13.88 -5.34 -7.18
CA ALA A 35 -14.02 -3.91 -7.28
C ALA A 35 -15.45 -3.51 -6.94
N VAL A 36 -15.61 -2.42 -6.21
CA VAL A 36 -16.90 -1.83 -5.84
C VAL A 36 -16.98 -0.41 -6.38
N VAL A 37 -18.19 0.06 -6.69
CA VAL A 37 -18.38 1.48 -7.06
C VAL A 37 -17.95 2.33 -5.87
N ALA A 38 -17.07 3.29 -6.14
CA ALA A 38 -16.49 4.11 -5.09
C ALA A 38 -17.56 5.00 -4.44
N PRO A 39 -17.43 5.33 -3.14
CA PRO A 39 -18.40 6.18 -2.45
C PRO A 39 -18.57 7.58 -3.06
N TRP A 40 -17.51 8.12 -3.68
CA TRP A 40 -17.52 9.41 -4.38
C TRP A 40 -18.08 9.33 -5.81
N GLY A 41 -18.34 8.12 -6.31
CA GLY A 41 -18.94 7.93 -7.63
C GLY A 41 -20.40 8.40 -7.67
N ASP A 42 -20.86 8.78 -8.86
CA ASP A 42 -22.27 9.10 -9.08
C ASP A 42 -23.15 7.87 -8.83
N ARG A 43 -24.04 7.97 -7.84
CA ARG A 43 -24.97 6.88 -7.48
C ARG A 43 -26.06 6.65 -8.53
N GLN A 44 -26.38 7.66 -9.34
CA GLN A 44 -27.42 7.59 -10.37
C GLN A 44 -26.85 7.06 -11.70
N ARG A 45 -25.53 7.11 -11.88
CA ARG A 45 -24.87 6.68 -13.10
C ARG A 45 -23.75 5.70 -12.80
N LYS A 46 -23.98 4.44 -13.17
CA LYS A 46 -22.94 3.41 -13.07
C LYS A 46 -21.68 3.86 -13.84
N PRO A 47 -20.47 3.78 -13.24
CA PRO A 47 -19.23 4.04 -13.95
C PRO A 47 -19.02 3.06 -15.11
N ASP A 48 -18.25 3.48 -16.11
CA ASP A 48 -17.86 2.59 -17.21
C ASP A 48 -17.14 1.34 -16.70
N ASP A 49 -17.56 0.17 -17.19
CA ASP A 49 -17.16 -1.12 -16.62
C ASP A 49 -15.95 -1.75 -17.34
N SER A 50 -15.49 -1.14 -18.44
CA SER A 50 -14.47 -1.73 -19.31
C SER A 50 -13.14 -1.96 -18.58
N GLU A 51 -12.71 -0.94 -17.84
CA GLU A 51 -11.47 -0.99 -17.08
C GLU A 51 -11.55 -1.99 -15.93
N ARG A 52 -12.70 -2.05 -15.24
CA ARG A 52 -12.93 -3.04 -14.18
C ARG A 52 -12.74 -4.45 -14.72
N LEU A 53 -13.43 -4.78 -15.82
CA LEU A 53 -13.36 -6.09 -16.45
C LEU A 53 -11.94 -6.44 -16.91
N ARG A 54 -11.19 -5.46 -17.42
CA ARG A 54 -9.81 -5.67 -17.88
C ARG A 54 -8.84 -6.00 -16.75
N LEU A 55 -9.07 -5.43 -15.56
CA LEU A 55 -8.17 -5.57 -14.40
C LEU A 55 -8.43 -6.83 -13.57
N MET A 56 -9.67 -7.33 -13.49
CA MET A 56 -10.00 -8.49 -12.67
C MET A 56 -9.12 -9.71 -12.98
N GLY A 57 -8.57 -10.32 -11.93
CA GLY A 57 -7.66 -11.47 -12.00
C GLY A 57 -6.25 -11.15 -12.51
N LYS A 58 -5.94 -9.90 -12.86
CA LYS A 58 -4.58 -9.49 -13.25
C LYS A 58 -3.73 -9.20 -12.02
N ALA A 59 -2.43 -9.39 -12.18
CA ALA A 59 -1.44 -9.09 -11.16
C ALA A 59 -0.84 -7.70 -11.35
N VAL A 60 -0.63 -7.01 -10.23
CA VAL A 60 0.33 -5.94 -10.06
C VAL A 60 1.46 -6.48 -9.21
N VAL A 61 2.70 -6.34 -9.67
CA VAL A 61 3.88 -6.88 -9.01
C VAL A 61 4.78 -5.73 -8.60
N PHE A 62 4.84 -5.46 -7.30
CA PHE A 62 5.75 -4.47 -6.73
C PHE A 62 7.13 -5.10 -6.59
N LYS A 63 8.09 -4.59 -7.35
CA LYS A 63 9.52 -4.91 -7.26
C LYS A 63 10.26 -3.68 -6.76
N GLY A 64 11.50 -3.85 -6.28
CA GLY A 64 12.28 -2.75 -5.73
C GLY A 64 12.55 -1.57 -6.69
N ARG A 65 12.47 -1.77 -8.01
CA ARG A 65 12.74 -0.72 -9.03
C ARG A 65 11.70 -0.62 -10.13
N GLU A 66 10.60 -1.35 -10.02
CA GLU A 66 9.55 -1.42 -11.05
C GLU A 66 8.25 -1.88 -10.40
N ILE A 67 7.13 -1.36 -10.87
CA ILE A 67 5.81 -1.97 -10.72
C ILE A 67 5.45 -2.59 -12.07
N ALA A 68 5.34 -3.91 -12.14
CA ALA A 68 4.91 -4.60 -13.35
C ALA A 68 3.41 -4.91 -13.27
N GLY A 69 2.69 -4.84 -14.39
CA GLY A 69 1.25 -5.12 -14.41
C GLY A 69 0.52 -4.40 -15.55
N PRO A 70 -0.81 -4.35 -15.51
CA PRO A 70 -1.58 -3.50 -16.42
C PRO A 70 -1.35 -2.01 -16.11
N ARG A 71 -1.37 -1.15 -17.14
CA ARG A 71 -1.56 0.30 -16.93
C ARG A 71 -2.92 0.55 -16.24
N PRO A 72 -3.10 1.62 -15.45
CA PRO A 72 -2.10 2.63 -15.08
C PRO A 72 -1.13 2.19 -13.97
N PHE A 73 -1.27 0.98 -13.41
CA PHE A 73 -0.45 0.51 -12.27
C PHE A 73 1.01 0.21 -12.61
N ALA A 74 1.31 -0.14 -13.87
CA ALA A 74 2.69 -0.35 -14.29
C ALA A 74 3.51 0.95 -14.22
N CYS A 75 4.67 0.88 -13.57
CA CYS A 75 5.56 2.03 -13.38
C CYS A 75 7.03 1.60 -13.42
N ALA A 76 7.82 2.22 -14.30
CA ALA A 76 9.21 1.83 -14.52
C ALA A 76 10.19 2.34 -13.44
N ARG A 77 9.81 3.36 -12.68
CA ARG A 77 10.67 4.02 -11.67
C ARG A 77 9.86 4.47 -10.45
N PRO A 78 9.28 3.53 -9.68
CA PRO A 78 8.57 3.89 -8.47
C PRO A 78 9.52 4.52 -7.43
N GLN A 79 9.00 5.48 -6.69
CA GLN A 79 9.65 6.10 -5.54
C GLN A 79 8.82 5.75 -4.31
N TYR A 80 8.98 4.52 -3.82
CA TYR A 80 8.17 4.02 -2.73
C TYR A 80 8.41 4.78 -1.43
N LYS A 81 7.33 5.20 -0.80
CA LYS A 81 7.32 5.69 0.58
C LYS A 81 6.08 5.16 1.29
N VAL A 82 6.29 4.56 2.46
CA VAL A 82 5.17 4.14 3.31
C VAL A 82 4.86 5.30 4.24
N THR A 83 3.63 5.80 4.17
CA THR A 83 3.13 6.89 5.01
C THR A 83 1.85 6.42 5.71
N ASP A 84 1.66 6.87 6.94
CA ASP A 84 0.45 6.64 7.71
C ASP A 84 -0.59 7.71 7.35
N TYR A 85 -1.69 7.32 6.70
CA TYR A 85 -2.77 8.21 6.30
C TYR A 85 -3.96 8.15 7.26
N GLY A 86 -4.65 9.28 7.40
CA GLY A 86 -6.00 9.34 7.97
C GLY A 86 -7.04 8.93 6.91
N PRO A 87 -8.25 8.52 7.32
CA PRO A 87 -9.36 8.22 6.40
C PRO A 87 -9.70 9.34 5.43
N ASP A 88 -9.45 10.59 5.81
CA ASP A 88 -9.67 11.79 5.01
C ASP A 88 -8.65 11.95 3.86
N MET A 89 -7.47 11.33 3.95
CA MET A 89 -6.39 11.50 2.99
C MET A 89 -6.31 10.39 1.92
N ILE A 90 -6.92 9.23 2.16
CA ILE A 90 -6.90 8.11 1.20
C ILE A 90 -7.67 8.47 -0.08
N PHE A 91 -7.34 7.77 -1.17
CA PHE A 91 -7.92 8.02 -2.49
C PHE A 91 -7.82 9.49 -2.93
N GLN A 92 -6.63 10.09 -2.72
CA GLN A 92 -6.32 11.48 -3.08
C GLN A 92 -7.24 12.51 -2.40
N GLY A 93 -7.69 12.23 -1.18
CA GLY A 93 -8.56 13.13 -0.42
C GLY A 93 -10.04 13.07 -0.80
N ALA A 94 -10.48 12.05 -1.55
CA ALA A 94 -11.87 11.95 -1.99
C ALA A 94 -12.87 11.97 -0.83
N PHE A 95 -12.52 11.37 0.32
CA PHE A 95 -13.40 11.37 1.50
C PHE A 95 -13.45 12.73 2.21
N ASP A 96 -12.34 13.48 2.24
CA ASP A 96 -12.36 14.88 2.70
C ASP A 96 -13.26 15.75 1.82
N GLU A 97 -13.14 15.63 0.49
CA GLU A 97 -14.00 16.36 -0.45
C GLU A 97 -15.48 16.05 -0.22
N MET A 98 -15.82 14.76 -0.06
CA MET A 98 -17.19 14.35 0.27
C MET A 98 -17.69 14.99 1.57
N GLN A 99 -16.88 15.01 2.63
CA GLN A 99 -17.24 15.63 3.91
C GLN A 99 -17.38 17.15 3.82
N ARG A 100 -16.61 17.80 2.95
CA ARG A 100 -16.73 19.24 2.69
C ARG A 100 -18.05 19.58 2.00
N VAL A 101 -18.52 18.72 1.08
CA VAL A 101 -19.80 18.89 0.38
C VAL A 101 -20.99 18.48 1.26
N ASP A 102 -20.92 17.34 1.95
CA ASP A 102 -21.93 16.85 2.87
C ASP A 102 -21.30 16.45 4.22
N LYS A 103 -21.61 17.20 5.27
CA LYS A 103 -21.07 16.96 6.62
C LYS A 103 -21.46 15.61 7.22
N LYS A 104 -22.45 14.92 6.65
CA LYS A 104 -22.83 13.55 7.05
C LYS A 104 -21.92 12.48 6.46
N ALA A 105 -21.14 12.81 5.43
CA ALA A 105 -20.15 11.91 4.84
C ALA A 105 -18.90 11.85 5.73
N ASP A 106 -18.97 11.09 6.83
CA ASP A 106 -17.84 10.89 7.74
C ASP A 106 -16.74 10.03 7.08
N PRO A 107 -15.51 10.57 6.87
CA PRO A 107 -14.40 9.82 6.28
C PRO A 107 -14.09 8.52 6.99
N LYS A 108 -14.23 8.49 8.33
CA LYS A 108 -13.97 7.27 9.11
C LYS A 108 -15.01 6.19 8.79
N ALA A 109 -16.30 6.55 8.75
CA ALA A 109 -17.35 5.63 8.38
C ALA A 109 -17.21 5.14 6.92
N LEU A 110 -16.83 6.03 6.00
CA LEU A 110 -16.58 5.68 4.60
C LEU A 110 -15.42 4.68 4.46
N ALA A 111 -14.29 4.94 5.12
CA ALA A 111 -13.16 4.01 5.12
C ALA A 111 -13.52 2.67 5.78
N ALA A 112 -14.24 2.68 6.91
CA ALA A 112 -14.70 1.46 7.55
C ALA A 112 -15.63 0.62 6.65
N SER A 113 -16.44 1.26 5.80
CA SER A 113 -17.31 0.56 4.84
C SER A 113 -16.52 -0.20 3.76
N LEU A 114 -15.26 0.17 3.53
CA LEU A 114 -14.32 -0.51 2.66
C LEU A 114 -13.38 -1.48 3.42
N GLY A 115 -13.60 -1.67 4.72
CA GLY A 115 -12.83 -2.60 5.54
C GLY A 115 -11.64 -1.98 6.27
N PHE A 116 -11.35 -0.69 6.10
CA PHE A 116 -10.35 0.02 6.90
C PHE A 116 -10.87 0.24 8.34
N ALA A 117 -10.73 -0.78 9.19
CA ALA A 117 -11.22 -0.76 10.56
C ALA A 117 -10.27 -0.04 11.55
N GLY A 118 -9.01 0.15 11.17
CA GLY A 118 -7.96 0.77 11.99
C GLY A 118 -7.45 2.08 11.43
N VAL A 119 -6.98 2.95 12.32
CA VAL A 119 -6.17 4.13 11.98
C VAL A 119 -4.83 4.05 12.71
N PRO A 120 -3.72 4.51 12.11
CA PRO A 120 -3.64 5.04 10.74
C PRO A 120 -3.75 3.95 9.66
N ILE A 121 -4.09 4.35 8.44
CA ILE A 121 -4.11 3.50 7.26
C ILE A 121 -2.73 3.56 6.61
N LYS A 122 -2.00 2.45 6.62
CA LYS A 122 -0.71 2.37 5.92
C LYS A 122 -0.95 2.58 4.44
N THR A 123 -0.26 3.54 3.85
CA THR A 123 -0.36 3.87 2.43
C THR A 123 1.02 3.80 1.80
N LEU A 124 1.15 3.08 0.69
CA LEU A 124 2.33 3.11 -0.16
C LEU A 124 2.11 4.18 -1.21
N GLU A 125 2.79 5.32 -1.01
CA GLU A 125 3.03 6.30 -2.05
C GLU A 125 3.98 5.66 -3.05
N THR A 126 3.52 5.48 -4.30
CA THR A 126 4.34 4.81 -5.32
C THR A 126 5.28 5.76 -6.03
N GLY A 127 5.07 7.08 -5.90
CA GLY A 127 5.72 8.10 -6.73
C GLY A 127 5.28 8.05 -8.19
N CYS A 128 4.22 7.31 -8.49
CA CYS A 128 3.60 7.17 -9.80
C CYS A 128 2.16 7.72 -9.73
N GLU A 129 1.24 7.19 -10.54
CA GLU A 129 -0.14 7.71 -10.63
C GLU A 129 -1.04 7.27 -9.47
N ILE A 130 -0.78 6.10 -8.87
CA ILE A 130 -1.70 5.47 -7.93
C ILE A 130 -1.01 5.15 -6.61
N ASP A 131 -1.59 5.58 -5.50
CA ASP A 131 -1.23 5.17 -4.15
C ASP A 131 -2.00 3.92 -3.75
N VAL A 132 -1.40 3.10 -2.89
CA VAL A 132 -1.95 1.81 -2.46
C VAL A 132 -2.22 1.84 -0.96
N HIS A 133 -3.47 1.66 -0.57
CA HIS A 133 -3.91 1.77 0.82
C HIS A 133 -4.11 0.36 1.41
N PHE A 134 -3.42 0.02 2.49
CA PHE A 134 -3.47 -1.33 3.05
C PHE A 134 -4.56 -1.44 4.11
N VAL A 135 -5.48 -2.38 3.89
CA VAL A 135 -6.46 -2.82 4.89
C VAL A 135 -5.78 -3.71 5.92
N ASP A 136 -4.92 -4.61 5.45
CA ASP A 136 -4.07 -5.49 6.25
C ASP A 136 -2.83 -5.93 5.43
N ASP A 137 -1.97 -6.78 5.99
CA ASP A 137 -0.72 -7.23 5.35
C ASP A 137 -0.91 -8.03 4.04
N THR A 138 -2.13 -8.48 3.76
CA THR A 138 -2.51 -9.31 2.60
C THR A 138 -3.60 -8.68 1.74
N THR A 139 -4.12 -7.52 2.13
CA THR A 139 -5.24 -6.84 1.48
C THR A 139 -4.93 -5.36 1.31
N ALA A 140 -5.02 -4.88 0.07
CA ALA A 140 -4.87 -3.47 -0.23
C ALA A 140 -5.99 -2.99 -1.15
N GLU A 141 -6.20 -1.68 -1.18
CA GLU A 141 -7.16 -1.04 -2.05
C GLU A 141 -6.57 0.15 -2.80
N VAL A 142 -7.11 0.40 -3.99
CA VAL A 142 -6.72 1.49 -4.88
C VAL A 142 -7.96 2.10 -5.52
N GLY A 143 -7.98 3.42 -5.66
CA GLY A 143 -9.05 4.15 -6.34
C GLY A 143 -8.69 4.38 -7.81
N LEU A 144 -9.58 4.02 -8.73
CA LEU A 144 -9.43 4.31 -10.16
C LEU A 144 -10.79 4.36 -10.87
N ASN A 145 -11.04 5.39 -11.67
CA ASN A 145 -12.25 5.52 -12.51
C ASN A 145 -13.58 5.25 -11.75
N ASN A 146 -13.72 5.83 -10.56
CA ASN A 146 -14.90 5.67 -9.68
C ASN A 146 -15.15 4.22 -9.22
N TYR A 147 -14.11 3.38 -9.23
CA TYR A 147 -14.09 2.12 -8.52
C TYR A 147 -13.03 2.14 -7.42
N VAL A 148 -13.32 1.44 -6.34
CA VAL A 148 -12.31 0.97 -5.38
C VAL A 148 -12.03 -0.49 -5.70
N TYR A 149 -10.79 -0.77 -6.06
CA TYR A 149 -10.34 -2.12 -6.38
C TYR A 149 -9.66 -2.74 -5.17
N THR A 150 -9.97 -4.01 -4.89
CA THR A 150 -9.29 -4.79 -3.86
C THR A 150 -8.20 -5.65 -4.49
N LEU A 151 -6.98 -5.50 -3.99
CA LEU A 151 -5.85 -6.34 -4.29
C LEU A 151 -5.59 -7.31 -3.13
N LYS A 152 -5.37 -8.59 -3.46
CA LYS A 152 -4.95 -9.61 -2.50
C LYS A 152 -3.53 -10.07 -2.80
N LYS A 153 -2.71 -10.17 -1.76
CA LYS A 153 -1.35 -10.71 -1.88
C LYS A 153 -1.42 -12.20 -2.25
N ARG A 154 -0.57 -12.63 -3.18
CA ARG A 154 -0.44 -14.02 -3.62
C ARG A 154 0.66 -14.75 -2.85
#